data_AF-A0A7C8YVD8-F1
#
_entry.id   AF-A0A7C8YVD8-F1
#
_cell.length_a   1.000
_cell.length_b   1.000
_cell.length_c   1.000
_cell.angle_alpha   90.00
_cell.angle_beta   90.00
_cell.angle_gamma   90.00
#
_symmetry.space_group_name_H-M   'P 1'
#
loop_
_entity.id
_entity.type
_entity.pdbx_description
1 polymer ?
#
loop_
_entity_poly.entity_id
_entity_poly.type
_entity_poly.pdbx_seq_one_letter_code
_entity_poly.pdbx_strand_id
1 'polypeptide(L)'
;MNSLSLSFWVGLKPSFSRKSRLCRCREGNTEAGTEDVSALSYHKFLDFALTETKLRTHLVPSPLQEKFSHIQAVDGKAELKFQSFEASKIRLLRSMYIHGVDTVKVLDFTVFPRVEFDLPIFCANFFTNSATSIIVLDLNPLHDVIDNREYKEKYYRHLLPLGMKYAGVRSVVVLYLKTLHFCCHMLPLLCSNIF
;
A
#
# COMPACT_ATOMS: atom_id res chain seq x y z
N MET A 1 -33.82 9.65 -31.19
CA MET A 1 -33.63 11.12 -31.24
C MET A 1 -33.95 11.70 -29.87
N ASN A 2 -32.95 12.37 -29.28
CA ASN A 2 -32.96 13.40 -28.24
C ASN A 2 -33.53 13.02 -26.85
N SER A 3 -32.70 12.84 -25.81
CA SER A 3 -31.88 13.84 -25.10
C SER A 3 -32.72 14.93 -24.46
N LEU A 4 -32.82 14.93 -23.13
CA LEU A 4 -32.85 16.15 -22.33
C LEU A 4 -32.12 15.94 -21.00
N SER A 5 -30.97 16.61 -20.95
CA SER A 5 -30.25 17.07 -19.76
C SER A 5 -31.12 18.01 -18.91
N LEU A 6 -30.93 17.99 -17.59
CA LEU A 6 -30.96 19.21 -16.78
C LEU A 6 -30.15 19.04 -15.49
N SER A 7 -29.03 19.74 -15.50
CA SER A 7 -28.16 20.11 -14.39
C SER A 7 -28.79 21.10 -13.40
N PHE A 8 -28.08 21.33 -12.28
CA PHE A 8 -28.04 22.55 -11.43
C PHE A 8 -29.13 22.65 -10.33
N TRP A 9 -28.88 22.98 -9.04
CA TRP A 9 -27.97 23.91 -8.34
C TRP A 9 -27.52 23.38 -6.95
N VAL A 10 -26.24 23.46 -6.55
CA VAL A 10 -25.58 24.47 -5.65
C VAL A 10 -26.12 24.45 -4.21
N GLY A 11 -25.35 24.41 -3.13
CA GLY A 11 -23.91 24.40 -2.89
C GLY A 11 -23.66 24.63 -1.39
N LEU A 12 -22.54 24.14 -0.85
CA LEU A 12 -22.00 24.54 0.45
C LEU A 12 -20.48 24.31 0.41
N LYS A 13 -19.71 25.41 0.46
CA LYS A 13 -18.26 25.37 0.69
C LYS A 13 -18.01 25.12 2.18
N PRO A 14 -16.97 24.35 2.52
CA PRO A 14 -16.16 24.67 3.68
C PRO A 14 -14.75 25.05 3.23
N SER A 15 -14.33 26.25 3.63
CA SER A 15 -12.93 26.67 3.62
C SER A 15 -12.14 25.85 4.64
N PHE A 16 -11.20 25.03 4.19
CA PHE A 16 -10.14 24.53 5.06
C PHE A 16 -8.79 24.69 4.36
N SER A 17 -8.09 25.76 4.73
CA SER A 17 -6.74 26.06 4.30
C SER A 17 -5.75 25.30 5.18
N ARG A 18 -5.14 24.24 4.63
CA ARG A 18 -3.81 23.77 5.03
C ARG A 18 -3.04 23.39 3.77
N LYS A 19 -2.00 24.16 3.44
CA LYS A 19 -1.06 23.88 2.34
C LYS A 19 -0.28 22.60 2.66
N SER A 20 -0.74 21.44 2.19
CA SER A 20 0.12 20.28 2.01
C SER A 20 0.92 20.46 0.72
N ARG A 21 2.25 20.42 0.81
CA ARG A 21 3.15 20.46 -0.35
C ARG A 21 2.84 19.28 -1.27
N LEU A 22 2.16 19.56 -2.39
CA LEU A 22 1.90 18.61 -3.45
C LEU A 22 3.23 18.25 -4.12
N CYS A 23 3.67 17.00 -4.02
CA CYS A 23 4.75 16.47 -4.86
C CYS A 23 4.29 16.55 -6.32
N ARG A 24 4.86 17.48 -7.08
CA ARG A 24 4.60 17.68 -8.50
C ARG A 24 5.42 16.66 -9.29
N CYS A 25 4.85 15.51 -9.61
CA CYS A 25 5.37 14.66 -10.67
C CYS A 25 5.04 15.33 -12.02
N ARG A 26 6.07 15.65 -12.81
CA ARG A 26 5.92 16.19 -14.16
C ARG A 26 5.31 15.11 -15.06
N GLU A 27 4.12 15.35 -15.59
CA GLU A 27 3.59 14.60 -16.73
C GLU A 27 4.32 15.08 -17.99
N GLY A 28 5.20 14.24 -18.51
CA GLY A 28 5.74 14.38 -19.87
C GLY A 28 4.87 13.59 -20.82
N ASN A 29 4.40 14.23 -21.90
CA ASN A 29 3.76 13.56 -23.02
C ASN A 29 4.75 12.59 -23.67
N THR A 30 4.46 11.29 -23.73
CA THR A 30 5.08 10.39 -24.71
C THR A 30 4.11 9.26 -25.07
N GLU A 31 4.12 8.94 -26.35
CA GLU A 31 3.26 8.03 -27.10
C GLU A 31 3.29 6.59 -26.58
N ALA A 32 2.26 5.83 -26.97
CA ALA A 32 2.02 4.43 -26.59
C ALA A 32 3.19 3.51 -27.00
N GLY A 33 4.17 3.35 -26.11
CA GLY A 33 5.15 2.29 -26.11
C GLY A 33 4.79 1.23 -25.08
N THR A 34 5.02 -0.04 -25.39
CA THR A 34 4.95 -1.15 -24.44
C THR A 34 5.91 -0.88 -23.28
N GLU A 35 5.38 -0.40 -22.15
CA GLU A 35 6.15 -0.19 -20.93
C GLU A 35 6.70 -1.53 -20.44
N ASP A 36 8.02 -1.59 -20.35
CA ASP A 36 8.76 -2.73 -19.84
C ASP A 36 8.42 -2.94 -18.35
N VAL A 37 7.79 -4.08 -18.06
CA VAL A 37 7.45 -4.54 -16.69
C VAL A 37 8.69 -4.65 -15.80
N SER A 38 9.90 -4.65 -16.39
CA SER A 38 11.18 -4.60 -15.69
C SER A 38 11.35 -3.39 -14.74
N ALA A 39 10.61 -2.29 -14.96
CA ALA A 39 10.73 -1.04 -14.20
C ALA A 39 10.10 -1.09 -12.79
N LEU A 40 9.38 -2.15 -12.43
CA LEU A 40 8.82 -2.32 -11.08
C LEU A 40 9.94 -2.54 -10.05
N SER A 41 10.10 -1.57 -9.16
CA SER A 41 11.09 -1.61 -8.07
C SER A 41 10.36 -1.58 -6.73
N TYR A 42 10.06 -2.76 -6.19
CA TYR A 42 9.43 -2.92 -4.88
C TYR A 42 10.24 -2.29 -3.74
N HIS A 43 11.56 -2.11 -3.93
CA HIS A 43 12.39 -1.31 -3.02
C HIS A 43 11.88 0.12 -2.85
N LYS A 44 11.46 0.79 -3.94
CA LYS A 44 10.89 2.14 -3.84
C LYS A 44 9.60 2.17 -3.02
N PHE A 45 8.78 1.12 -3.13
CA PHE A 45 7.58 0.98 -2.31
C PHE A 45 7.95 0.78 -0.83
N LEU A 46 8.91 -0.08 -0.54
CA LEU A 46 9.40 -0.32 0.83
C LEU A 46 9.98 0.94 1.47
N ASP A 47 10.86 1.64 0.75
CA ASP A 47 11.48 2.87 1.23
C ASP A 47 10.43 3.93 1.52
N PHE A 48 9.45 4.08 0.63
CA PHE A 48 8.31 4.97 0.85
C PHE A 48 7.52 4.56 2.11
N ALA A 49 7.12 3.30 2.22
CA ALA A 49 6.32 2.82 3.33
C ALA A 49 7.01 2.99 4.69
N LEU A 50 8.31 2.65 4.77
CA LEU A 50 9.11 2.82 5.97
C LEU A 50 9.32 4.30 6.30
N THR A 51 9.56 5.15 5.30
CA THR A 51 9.72 6.59 5.51
C THR A 51 8.44 7.20 6.05
N GLU A 52 7.29 6.93 5.42
CA GLU A 52 5.99 7.41 5.89
C GLU A 52 5.66 6.90 7.29
N THR A 53 6.01 5.65 7.61
CA THR A 53 5.77 5.10 8.95
C THR A 53 6.63 5.80 10.00
N LYS A 54 7.92 6.01 9.72
CA LYS A 54 8.87 6.73 10.60
C LYS A 54 8.47 8.18 10.86
N LEU A 55 7.74 8.81 9.94
CA LEU A 55 7.21 10.16 10.13
C LEU A 55 6.06 10.24 11.15
N ARG A 56 5.35 9.13 11.44
CA ARG A 56 4.28 9.11 12.47
C ARG A 56 4.65 8.38 13.75
N THR A 57 5.59 7.46 13.70
CA THR A 57 5.98 6.69 14.88
C THR A 57 7.45 6.33 14.88
N HIS A 58 7.99 6.09 16.06
CA HIS A 58 9.37 5.65 16.22
C HIS A 58 9.47 4.14 16.00
N LEU A 59 10.00 3.74 14.84
CA LEU A 59 10.29 2.35 14.54
C LEU A 59 11.58 1.91 15.22
N VAL A 60 11.51 0.81 15.98
CA VAL A 60 12.66 0.13 16.60
C VAL A 60 12.85 -1.21 15.88
N PRO A 61 14.07 -1.65 15.57
CA PRO A 61 14.30 -2.99 15.03
C PRO A 61 13.69 -4.08 15.94
N SER A 62 12.97 -5.03 15.36
CA SER A 62 12.43 -6.17 16.11
C SER A 62 13.55 -7.16 16.46
N PRO A 63 13.46 -7.94 17.55
CA PRO A 63 14.38 -9.06 17.81
C PRO A 63 14.43 -10.09 16.67
N LEU A 64 13.41 -10.13 15.81
CA LEU A 64 13.42 -10.95 14.60
C LEU A 64 14.46 -10.50 13.58
N GLN A 65 14.89 -9.23 13.59
CA GLN A 65 15.83 -8.69 12.63
C GLN A 65 17.21 -9.37 12.73
N GLU A 66 17.63 -9.70 13.95
CA GLU A 66 18.91 -10.37 14.19
C GLU A 66 18.87 -11.83 13.71
N LYS A 67 17.71 -12.48 13.84
CA LYS A 67 17.51 -13.89 13.45
C LYS A 67 17.23 -14.03 11.95
N PHE A 68 16.52 -13.08 11.37
CA PHE A 68 16.01 -13.09 10.02
C PHE A 68 16.31 -11.74 9.35
N SER A 69 17.48 -11.64 8.75
CA SER A 69 17.89 -10.48 7.94
C SER A 69 18.06 -10.85 6.47
N HIS A 70 18.58 -12.04 6.21
CA HIS A 70 18.96 -12.51 4.90
C HIS A 70 18.91 -14.04 4.83
N ILE A 71 18.38 -14.60 3.74
CA ILE A 71 18.44 -16.02 3.42
C ILE A 71 18.82 -16.15 1.93
N GLN A 72 19.85 -16.94 1.64
CA GLN A 72 20.17 -17.34 0.27
C GLN A 72 19.40 -18.62 -0.07
N ALA A 73 18.81 -18.69 -1.27
CA ALA A 73 18.22 -19.93 -1.78
C ALA A 73 19.28 -21.03 -1.91
N VAL A 74 18.87 -22.29 -1.71
CA VAL A 74 19.78 -23.45 -1.71
C VAL A 74 20.52 -23.62 -3.04
N ASP A 75 19.88 -23.24 -4.15
CA ASP A 75 20.46 -23.26 -5.50
C ASP A 75 21.31 -22.02 -5.82
N GLY A 76 21.41 -21.06 -4.90
CA GLY A 76 22.13 -19.81 -5.07
C GLY A 76 21.45 -18.80 -6.01
N LYS A 77 20.26 -19.08 -6.56
CA LYS A 77 19.64 -18.26 -7.62
C LYS A 77 18.74 -17.14 -7.12
N ALA A 78 18.46 -17.11 -5.82
CA ALA A 78 17.64 -16.06 -5.24
C ALA A 78 18.14 -15.65 -3.85
N GLU A 79 17.99 -14.36 -3.59
CA GLU A 79 18.27 -13.75 -2.30
C GLU A 79 16.95 -13.29 -1.67
N LEU A 80 16.70 -13.67 -0.41
CA LEU A 80 15.57 -13.21 0.38
C LEU A 80 16.08 -12.23 1.44
N LYS A 81 15.60 -11.00 1.40
CA LYS A 81 15.91 -9.95 2.38
C LYS A 81 14.72 -9.72 3.29
N PHE A 82 14.98 -9.61 4.58
CA PHE A 82 13.97 -9.38 5.60
C PHE A 82 14.26 -8.10 6.36
N GLN A 83 13.21 -7.33 6.61
CA GLN A 83 13.26 -6.24 7.57
C GLN A 83 12.12 -6.40 8.58
N SER A 84 12.37 -6.11 9.85
CA SER A 84 11.38 -6.23 10.90
C SER A 84 11.56 -5.16 11.97
N PHE A 85 10.43 -4.56 12.35
CA PHE A 85 10.37 -3.43 13.26
C PHE A 85 9.17 -3.54 14.19
N GLU A 86 9.25 -2.82 15.29
CA GLU A 86 8.19 -2.63 16.28
C GLU A 86 7.98 -1.13 16.52
N ALA A 87 6.81 -0.77 17.05
CA ALA A 87 6.49 0.60 17.44
C ALA A 87 5.53 0.61 18.64
N SER A 88 5.11 1.79 19.09
CA SER A 88 4.17 1.93 20.21
C SER A 88 2.85 1.19 19.95
N LYS A 89 2.29 1.27 18.74
CA LYS A 89 1.03 0.60 18.35
C LYS A 89 1.20 -0.58 17.38
N ILE A 90 2.43 -0.80 16.91
CA ILE A 90 2.77 -1.90 16.00
C ILE A 90 3.46 -2.99 16.82
N ARG A 91 2.88 -4.19 16.82
CA ARG A 91 3.52 -5.37 17.38
C ARG A 91 4.61 -5.90 16.47
N LEU A 92 4.37 -5.88 15.15
CA LEU A 92 5.37 -6.29 14.16
C LEU A 92 5.06 -5.66 12.80
N LEU A 93 5.97 -4.83 12.28
CA LEU A 93 6.04 -4.48 10.87
C LEU A 93 7.13 -5.36 10.26
N ARG A 94 6.81 -6.13 9.23
CA ARG A 94 7.80 -6.96 8.55
C ARG A 94 7.74 -6.78 7.04
N SER A 95 8.89 -6.88 6.40
CA SER A 95 9.03 -7.03 4.96
C SER A 95 9.85 -8.28 4.64
N MET A 96 9.48 -8.94 3.56
CA MET A 96 10.28 -9.92 2.84
C MET A 96 10.34 -9.49 1.38
N TYR A 97 11.54 -9.39 0.85
CA TYR A 97 11.78 -9.08 -0.55
C TYR A 97 12.65 -10.15 -1.17
N ILE A 98 12.21 -10.70 -2.30
CA ILE A 98 12.95 -11.71 -3.04
C ILE A 98 13.45 -11.11 -4.35
N HIS A 99 14.76 -11.24 -4.56
CA HIS A 99 15.41 -10.93 -5.81
C HIS A 99 16.02 -12.21 -6.39
N GLY A 100 15.35 -12.79 -7.38
CA GLY A 100 15.86 -13.92 -8.15
C GLY A 100 16.60 -13.47 -9.40
N VAL A 101 17.56 -14.29 -9.86
CA VAL A 101 18.19 -14.15 -11.18
C VAL A 101 17.15 -14.30 -12.30
N ASP A 102 16.10 -15.08 -12.08
CA ASP A 102 15.12 -15.51 -13.09
C ASP A 102 13.94 -14.55 -13.29
N THR A 103 14.15 -13.23 -13.24
CA THR A 103 13.14 -12.15 -13.40
C THR A 103 12.01 -12.10 -12.37
N VAL A 104 11.90 -13.10 -11.48
CA VAL A 104 10.89 -13.13 -10.42
C VAL A 104 11.26 -12.15 -9.31
N LYS A 105 10.33 -11.27 -8.98
CA LYS A 105 10.38 -10.33 -7.87
C LYS A 105 9.20 -10.59 -6.96
N VAL A 106 9.44 -10.69 -5.65
CA VAL A 106 8.38 -10.87 -4.66
C VAL A 106 8.53 -9.83 -3.57
N LEU A 107 7.41 -9.27 -3.14
CA LEU A 107 7.29 -8.44 -1.96
C LEU A 107 6.18 -9.01 -1.07
N ASP A 108 6.48 -9.24 0.20
CA ASP A 108 5.50 -9.36 1.27
C ASP A 108 5.81 -8.29 2.30
N PHE A 109 4.91 -7.34 2.48
CA PHE A 109 5.00 -6.31 3.50
C PHE A 109 3.72 -6.32 4.34
N THR A 110 3.87 -6.51 5.65
CA THR A 110 2.74 -6.64 6.57
C THR A 110 2.95 -5.81 7.83
N VAL A 111 1.89 -5.16 8.31
CA VAL A 111 1.88 -4.42 9.59
C VAL A 111 0.85 -5.04 10.53
N PHE A 112 1.35 -5.67 11.60
CA PHE A 112 0.54 -6.24 12.67
C PHE A 112 0.43 -5.26 13.83
N PRO A 113 -0.78 -4.83 14.22
CA PRO A 113 -0.98 -4.02 15.40
C PRO A 113 -0.72 -4.81 16.70
N ARG A 114 -0.50 -4.11 17.80
CA ARG A 114 -0.58 -4.72 19.13
C ARG A 114 -2.03 -5.07 19.47
N VAL A 115 -2.21 -6.04 20.35
CA VAL A 115 -3.53 -6.63 20.65
C VAL A 115 -4.47 -5.64 21.33
N GLU A 116 -3.94 -4.59 21.94
CA GLU A 116 -4.71 -3.50 22.57
C GLU A 116 -5.33 -2.56 21.54
N PHE A 117 -4.92 -2.65 20.26
CA PHE A 117 -5.43 -1.83 19.17
C PHE A 117 -6.13 -2.71 18.15
N ASP A 118 -7.43 -2.51 17.95
CA ASP A 118 -8.30 -3.25 17.03
C ASP A 118 -8.08 -2.88 15.55
N LEU A 119 -6.88 -2.45 15.18
CA LEU A 119 -6.59 -1.98 13.83
C LEU A 119 -6.66 -3.14 12.81
N PRO A 120 -7.10 -2.87 11.57
CA PRO A 120 -6.93 -3.83 10.48
C PRO A 120 -5.46 -4.15 10.23
N ILE A 121 -5.18 -5.35 9.73
CA ILE A 121 -3.83 -5.78 9.35
C ILE A 121 -3.56 -5.29 7.92
N PHE A 122 -2.57 -4.42 7.76
CA PHE A 122 -2.13 -3.99 6.42
C PHE A 122 -1.28 -5.07 5.78
N CYS A 123 -1.64 -5.46 4.55
CA CYS A 123 -0.90 -6.43 3.75
C CYS A 123 -0.66 -5.89 2.34
N ALA A 124 0.57 -6.00 1.87
CA ALA A 124 0.97 -5.78 0.49
C ALA A 124 1.77 -6.99 0.01
N ASN A 125 1.16 -7.82 -0.84
CA ASN A 125 1.75 -9.04 -1.39
C ASN A 125 1.83 -8.92 -2.90
N PHE A 126 3.03 -8.66 -3.41
CA PHE A 126 3.28 -8.47 -4.83
C PHE A 126 4.17 -9.60 -5.35
N PHE A 127 3.78 -10.14 -6.49
CA PHE A 127 4.54 -11.13 -7.23
C PHE A 127 4.63 -10.64 -8.66
N THR A 128 5.83 -10.47 -9.21
CA THR A 128 6.05 -10.15 -10.62
C THR A 128 7.02 -11.17 -11.20
N ASN A 129 6.74 -11.64 -12.42
CA ASN A 129 7.71 -12.30 -13.29
C ASN A 129 7.73 -11.61 -14.66
N SER A 130 8.44 -12.18 -15.63
CA SER A 130 8.53 -11.62 -16.99
C SER A 130 7.20 -11.53 -17.74
N ALA A 131 6.19 -12.32 -17.37
CA ALA A 131 4.93 -12.42 -18.10
C ALA A 131 3.75 -11.74 -17.39
N THR A 132 3.75 -11.70 -16.06
CA THR A 132 2.60 -11.27 -15.27
C THR A 132 3.01 -10.64 -13.95
N SER A 133 2.09 -9.92 -13.33
CA SER A 133 2.19 -9.65 -11.90
C SER A 133 0.85 -9.88 -11.20
N ILE A 134 0.94 -10.31 -9.95
CA ILE A 134 -0.18 -10.53 -9.05
C ILE A 134 0.06 -9.60 -7.87
N ILE A 135 -0.89 -8.70 -7.64
CA ILE A 135 -0.76 -7.64 -6.63
C ILE A 135 -1.98 -7.74 -5.74
N VAL A 136 -1.74 -8.03 -4.46
CA VAL A 136 -2.74 -7.96 -3.40
C VAL A 136 -2.33 -6.83 -2.47
N LEU A 137 -3.23 -5.87 -2.28
CA LEU A 137 -3.04 -4.75 -1.36
C LEU A 137 -4.33 -4.59 -0.58
N ASP A 138 -4.27 -4.81 0.73
CA ASP A 138 -5.47 -4.85 1.54
C ASP A 138 -5.24 -4.38 2.98
N LEU A 139 -6.35 -4.01 3.62
CA LEU A 139 -6.49 -3.86 5.04
C LEU A 139 -7.43 -4.96 5.54
N ASN A 140 -6.83 -6.08 5.92
CA ASN A 140 -7.57 -7.24 6.37
C ASN A 140 -8.24 -6.92 7.72
N PRO A 141 -9.58 -7.07 7.82
CA PRO A 141 -10.29 -6.75 9.05
C PRO A 141 -9.90 -7.71 10.18
N LEU A 142 -9.75 -7.19 11.40
CA LEU A 142 -9.53 -8.03 12.58
C LEU A 142 -10.84 -8.69 13.07
N HIS A 143 -11.98 -8.03 12.83
CA HIS A 143 -13.30 -8.48 13.24
C HIS A 143 -14.20 -8.66 12.02
N ASP A 144 -15.18 -9.57 12.12
CA ASP A 144 -16.12 -9.83 11.04
C ASP A 144 -16.90 -8.56 10.66
N VAL A 145 -16.69 -8.07 9.43
CA VAL A 145 -17.33 -6.87 8.90
C VAL A 145 -18.74 -7.12 8.37
N ILE A 146 -19.21 -8.37 8.31
CA ILE A 146 -20.60 -8.70 7.98
C ILE A 146 -21.49 -8.40 9.20
N ASP A 147 -21.10 -8.93 10.36
CA ASP A 147 -21.89 -8.82 11.59
C ASP A 147 -21.52 -7.58 12.42
N ASN A 148 -20.22 -7.23 12.51
CA ASN A 148 -19.75 -6.09 13.29
C ASN A 148 -19.79 -4.78 12.47
N ARG A 149 -20.96 -4.17 12.43
CA ARG A 149 -21.20 -2.91 11.72
C ARG A 149 -20.38 -1.74 12.26
N GLU A 150 -20.17 -1.68 13.58
CA GLU A 150 -19.38 -0.60 14.20
C GLU A 150 -17.91 -0.66 13.75
N TYR A 151 -17.33 -1.86 13.73
CA TYR A 151 -15.97 -2.06 13.23
C TYR A 151 -15.84 -1.69 11.76
N LYS A 152 -16.78 -2.17 10.93
CA LYS A 152 -16.82 -1.85 9.51
C LYS A 152 -16.90 -0.35 9.28
N GLU A 153 -17.78 0.34 9.99
CA GLU A 153 -17.96 1.78 9.85
C GLU A 153 -16.71 2.55 10.31
N LYS A 154 -16.14 2.18 11.46
CA LYS A 154 -14.92 2.79 12.03
C LYS A 154 -13.75 2.77 11.06
N TYR A 155 -13.51 1.64 10.39
CA TYR A 155 -12.31 1.48 9.55
C TYR A 155 -12.55 1.60 8.05
N TYR A 156 -13.70 1.22 7.52
CA TYR A 156 -13.89 1.07 6.08
C TYR A 156 -14.78 2.16 5.46
N ARG A 157 -15.57 2.91 6.23
CA ARG A 157 -16.48 3.95 5.68
C ARG A 157 -15.77 4.91 4.74
N HIS A 158 -14.60 5.42 5.14
CA HIS A 158 -13.80 6.36 4.35
C HIS A 158 -12.92 5.68 3.29
N LEU A 159 -12.79 4.35 3.36
CA LEU A 159 -11.97 3.56 2.43
C LEU A 159 -12.78 3.03 1.25
N LEU A 160 -14.09 2.80 1.42
CA LEU A 160 -14.97 2.31 0.35
C LEU A 160 -14.89 3.16 -0.94
N PRO A 161 -14.93 4.51 -0.91
CA PRO A 161 -14.79 5.30 -2.13
C PRO A 161 -13.44 5.09 -2.82
N LEU A 162 -12.39 4.85 -2.03
CA LEU A 162 -11.06 4.57 -2.54
C LEU A 162 -10.99 3.18 -3.17
N GLY A 163 -11.56 2.17 -2.52
CA GLY A 163 -11.72 0.83 -3.07
C GLY A 163 -12.46 0.86 -4.41
N MET A 164 -13.57 1.60 -4.49
CA MET A 164 -14.34 1.76 -5.74
C MET A 164 -13.54 2.46 -6.85
N LYS A 165 -12.73 3.47 -6.51
CA LYS A 165 -11.84 4.16 -7.47
C LYS A 165 -10.84 3.20 -8.12
N TYR A 166 -10.41 2.17 -7.40
CA TYR A 166 -9.38 1.23 -7.85
C TYR A 166 -9.91 -0.14 -8.26
N ALA A 167 -11.16 -0.49 -7.93
CA ALA A 167 -11.83 -1.74 -8.34
C ALA A 167 -11.97 -1.90 -9.86
N GLY A 168 -12.01 -0.79 -10.61
CA GLY A 168 -12.10 -0.81 -12.09
C GLY A 168 -10.77 -1.05 -12.80
N VAL A 169 -9.65 -1.15 -12.08
CA VAL A 169 -8.33 -1.37 -12.67
C VAL A 169 -8.14 -2.87 -12.95
N ARG A 170 -8.44 -3.29 -14.18
CA ARG A 170 -8.29 -4.69 -14.64
C ARG A 170 -6.88 -5.05 -15.10
N SER A 171 -5.94 -4.10 -15.13
CA SER A 171 -4.57 -4.32 -15.59
C SER A 171 -3.56 -4.03 -14.47
N VAL A 172 -2.73 -5.03 -14.21
CA VAL A 172 -1.72 -5.15 -13.16
C VAL A 172 -0.74 -3.97 -13.07
N VAL A 173 -0.35 -3.37 -14.21
CA VAL A 173 0.59 -2.23 -14.28
C VAL A 173 -0.02 -0.93 -13.75
N VAL A 174 -1.33 -0.73 -13.98
CA VAL A 174 -2.07 0.46 -13.53
C VAL A 174 -2.29 0.44 -12.02
N LEU A 175 -2.20 -0.73 -11.36
CA LEU A 175 -2.18 -0.81 -9.91
C LEU A 175 -0.94 -0.13 -9.33
N TYR A 176 0.24 -0.16 -9.95
CA TYR A 176 1.48 0.33 -9.32
C TYR A 176 1.57 1.86 -9.18
N LEU A 177 1.27 2.61 -10.25
CA LEU A 177 1.19 4.09 -10.21
C LEU A 177 0.08 4.58 -9.26
N LYS A 178 -1.01 3.80 -9.20
CA LYS A 178 -2.12 4.04 -8.30
C LYS A 178 -1.89 3.51 -6.88
N THR A 179 -0.99 2.55 -6.67
CA THR A 179 -0.56 1.97 -5.38
C THR A 179 0.37 2.92 -4.66
N LEU A 180 1.22 3.66 -5.38
CA LEU A 180 1.97 4.78 -4.81
C LEU A 180 1.02 5.92 -4.39
N HIS A 181 -0.01 6.25 -5.19
CA HIS A 181 -1.00 7.26 -4.82
C HIS A 181 -1.98 6.77 -3.73
N PHE A 182 -2.32 5.47 -3.74
CA PHE A 182 -3.14 4.80 -2.73
C PHE A 182 -2.37 4.72 -1.43
N CYS A 183 -1.10 4.29 -1.41
CA CYS A 183 -0.23 4.38 -0.23
C CYS A 183 -0.01 5.84 0.21
N CYS A 184 0.16 6.81 -0.69
CA CYS A 184 0.26 8.24 -0.32
C CYS A 184 -1.01 8.81 0.32
N HIS A 185 -2.18 8.16 0.22
CA HIS A 185 -3.39 8.57 0.93
C HIS A 185 -3.74 7.61 2.08
N MET A 186 -3.52 6.32 1.88
CA MET A 186 -3.81 5.24 2.81
C MET A 186 -2.78 5.09 3.87
N LEU A 187 -1.47 5.09 3.60
CA LEU A 187 -0.50 5.08 4.68
C LEU A 187 -0.72 6.30 5.58
N PRO A 188 -0.98 7.51 5.08
CA PRO A 188 -1.34 8.64 5.94
C PRO A 188 -2.68 8.50 6.65
N LEU A 189 -3.76 7.99 6.02
CA LEU A 189 -5.07 7.79 6.66
C LEU A 189 -5.09 6.63 7.65
N LEU A 190 -4.36 5.56 7.32
CA LEU A 190 -3.97 4.49 8.21
C LEU A 190 -3.24 5.13 9.36
N CYS A 191 -2.10 5.75 9.11
CA CYS A 191 -1.31 6.39 10.14
C CYS A 191 -2.02 7.52 10.93
N SER A 192 -3.07 8.17 10.41
CA SER A 192 -3.81 9.21 11.15
C SER A 192 -4.93 8.63 12.01
N ASN A 193 -5.43 7.44 11.68
CA ASN A 193 -6.38 6.67 12.51
C ASN A 193 -5.68 5.55 13.33
N ILE A 194 -4.44 5.21 12.97
CA ILE A 194 -3.58 4.19 13.56
C ILE A 194 -2.57 4.83 14.52
N PHE A 195 -1.85 5.90 14.15
CA PHE A 195 -0.84 6.54 15.01
C PHE A 195 -1.37 7.81 15.68
#